data_AF-A0A970XPF4-F1
#
_entry.id   AF-A0A970XPF4-F1
#
_cell.length_a   1.000
_cell.length_b   1.000
_cell.length_c   1.000
_cell.angle_alpha   90.00
_cell.angle_beta   90.00
_cell.angle_gamma   90.00
#
_symmetry.space_group_name_H-M   'P 1'
#
loop_
_entity.id
_entity.type
_entity.pdbx_description
1 polymer ?
#
loop_
_entity_poly.entity_id
_entity_poly.type
_entity_poly.pdbx_seq_one_letter_code
_entity_poly.pdbx_strand_id
1 'polypeptide(L)' 'MAKCEVCGKGVSFGKKYSHSHIRTNRQWKPNVQRVKVVV' A
#
# COMPACT_ATOMS: atom_id res chain seq x y z
N MET A 1 10.10 -0.25 -4.78
CA MET A 1 8.76 -0.41 -4.17
C MET A 1 7.77 0.36 -5.03
N ALA A 2 6.60 -0.21 -5.39
CA ALA A 2 5.68 0.48 -6.29
C ALA A 2 5.17 1.79 -5.65
N LYS A 3 5.61 2.92 -6.20
CA LYS A 3 5.17 4.26 -5.83
C LYS A 3 4.36 4.82 -7.00
N CYS A 4 3.23 5.43 -6.70
CA CYS A 4 2.44 6.14 -7.71
C CYS A 4 3.23 7.36 -8.21
N GLU A 5 3.49 7.47 -9.51
CA GLU A 5 4.22 8.60 -10.09
C GLU A 5 3.39 9.89 -10.05
N VAL A 6 2.07 9.78 -10.22
CA VAL A 6 1.13 10.93 -10.20
C VAL A 6 0.89 11.45 -8.79
N CYS A 7 0.73 10.54 -7.83
CA CYS A 7 0.17 10.84 -6.52
C CYS A 7 1.17 10.61 -5.36
N GLY A 8 2.38 10.14 -5.67
CA GLY A 8 3.44 9.88 -4.68
C GLY A 8 3.13 8.77 -3.66
N LYS A 9 1.95 8.15 -3.72
CA LYS A 9 1.51 7.12 -2.77
C LYS A 9 2.48 5.95 -2.78
N GLY A 10 3.04 5.67 -1.62
CA GLY A 10 3.94 4.55 -1.37
C GLY A 10 3.33 3.53 -0.42
N VAL A 11 4.12 2.52 -0.07
CA VAL A 11 3.75 1.53 0.93
C VAL A 11 3.76 2.18 2.33
N SER A 12 2.73 1.89 3.11
CA SER A 12 2.67 2.27 4.53
C SER A 12 2.69 1.02 5.42
N PHE A 13 3.30 1.14 6.60
CA PHE A 13 3.40 0.06 7.57
C PHE A 13 2.54 0.35 8.80
N GLY A 14 2.03 -0.72 9.43
CA GLY A 14 1.42 -0.64 10.76
C GLY A 14 0.89 -1.99 11.20
N LYS A 15 -0.22 -1.97 11.95
CA LYS A 15 -0.72 -3.14 12.68
C LYS A 15 -2.14 -3.51 12.29
N LYS A 16 -2.42 -4.80 12.24
CA LYS A 16 -3.78 -5.35 12.24
C LYS A 16 -4.10 -5.77 13.67
N TYR A 17 -5.30 -5.41 14.12
CA TYR A 17 -5.84 -5.80 15.41
C TYR A 17 -6.92 -6.87 15.18
N SER A 18 -6.84 -7.97 15.93
CA SER A 18 -7.93 -8.95 16.01
C SER A 18 -9.00 -8.49 17.00
N HIS A 19 -10.14 -9.20 17.04
CA HIS A 19 -11.18 -9.01 18.04
C HIS A 19 -10.64 -9.12 19.49
N SER A 20 -9.65 -9.99 19.71
CA SER A 20 -8.94 -10.17 20.98
C SER A 20 -7.73 -9.22 21.17
N HIS A 21 -7.62 -8.15 20.37
CA HIS A 21 -6.51 -7.19 20.41
C HIS A 21 -5.10 -7.76 20.14
N ILE A 22 -4.99 -8.91 19.48
CA ILE A 22 -3.71 -9.44 19.02
C ILE A 22 -3.18 -8.54 17.89
N ARG A 23 -1.94 -8.08 18.06
CA ARG A 23 -1.26 -7.15 17.15
C ARG A 23 -0.39 -7.92 16.18
N THR A 24 -0.71 -7.87 14.89
CA THR A 24 0.13 -8.44 13.82
C THR A 24 0.64 -7.36 12.89
N ASN A 25 1.86 -7.50 12.38
CA ASN A 25 2.42 -6.56 11.41
C ASN A 25 1.64 -6.64 10.09
N ARG A 26 1.30 -5.48 9.53
CA ARG A 26 0.67 -5.37 8.21
C ARG A 26 1.33 -4.29 7.38
N GLN A 27 1.43 -4.58 6.10
CA GLN A 27 1.83 -3.64 5.07
C GLN A 27 0.58 -3.23 4.26
N TRP A 28 0.29 -1.94 4.17
CA TRP A 28 -0.73 -1.39 3.28
C TRP A 28 -0.07 -0.96 1.97
N LYS A 29 -0.42 -1.67 0.89
CA LYS A 29 0.06 -1.37 -0.45
C LYS A 29 -0.96 -0.49 -1.17
N PRO A 30 -0.53 0.61 -1.82
CA PRO A 30 -1.41 1.35 -2.71
C PRO A 30 -1.74 0.50 -3.95
N ASN A 31 -2.93 0.70 -4.53
CA ASN A 31 -3.34 0.04 -5.78
C ASN A 31 -2.67 0.72 -6.99
N VAL A 32 -1.35 0.56 -7.13
CA VAL A 32 -0.58 1.08 -8.26
C VAL A 32 -0.65 0.08 -9.41
N GLN A 33 -1.20 0.51 -10.54
CA GLN A 33 -1.35 -0.29 -11.75
C GLN A 33 -0.41 0.24 -12.84
N ARG A 34 0.13 -0.67 -13.66
CA ARG A 34 0.96 -0.30 -14.81
C ARG A 34 0.05 0.09 -15.96
N VAL A 35 0.20 1.32 -16.46
CA VAL A 35 -0.53 1.83 -17.63
C VAL A 35 0.49 2.08 -18.74
N LYS A 36 0.18 1.66 -19.97
CA LYS A 36 0.94 2.06 -21.17
C LYS A 36 0.23 3.27 -21.77
N VAL A 37 0.91 4.40 -21.81
CA VAL A 37 0.39 5.61 -22.45
C VAL A 37 1.01 5.71 -23.84
N VAL A 38 0.16 5.86 -24.85
CA VAL A 38 0.60 6.25 -26.20
C VAL A 38 0.71 7.77 -26.17
N VAL A 39 1.90 8.29 -26.47
CA VAL A 39 2.12 9.73 -26.69
C VAL A 39 1.86 10.04 -28.15
#